data_AF-A0A2W5YU86-F1
#
_entry.id   AF-A0A2W5YU86-F1
#
_cell.length_a   1.000
_cell.length_b   1.000
_cell.length_c   1.000
_cell.angle_alpha   90.00
_cell.angle_beta   90.00
_cell.angle_gamma   90.00
#
_symmetry.space_group_name_H-M   'P 1'
#
loop_
_entity.id
_entity.type
_entity.pdbx_description
1 polymer ?
#
loop_
_entity_poly.entity_id
_entity_poly.type
_entity_poly.pdbx_seq_one_letter_code
_entity_poly.pdbx_strand_id
1 'polypeptide(L)' 'MSYIDQFLAVIVEQGGSDLHIGEGQPPKMRRHGDVMPIRAEAVTRDEAASMLSEICGPQSWQLFEERGDLDFAYEMDA' A
#
# COMPACT_ATOMS: atom_id res chain seq x y z
N MET A 1 -11.41 2.49 8.49
CA MET A 1 -10.15 3.13 8.08
C MET A 1 -9.01 2.17 8.32
N SER A 2 -8.55 1.59 7.22
CA SER A 2 -7.48 0.61 7.21
C SER A 2 -6.13 1.28 7.38
N TYR A 3 -5.12 0.53 7.84
CA TYR A 3 -3.82 1.12 8.16
C TYR A 3 -3.14 1.74 6.93
N ILE A 4 -3.41 1.23 5.73
CA ILE A 4 -2.89 1.77 4.47
C ILE A 4 -3.51 3.13 4.09
N ASP A 5 -4.70 3.45 4.59
CA ASP A 5 -5.46 4.66 4.22
C ASP A 5 -4.71 5.94 4.58
N GLN A 6 -3.91 5.91 5.67
CA GLN A 6 -3.08 7.05 6.03
C GLN A 6 -2.07 7.42 4.92
N PHE A 7 -1.57 6.43 4.17
CA PHE A 7 -0.64 6.66 3.07
C PHE A 7 -1.40 7.09 1.81
N LEU A 8 -2.52 6.43 1.51
CA LEU A 8 -3.39 6.79 0.39
C LEU A 8 -3.91 8.23 0.51
N ALA A 9 -4.26 8.67 1.73
CA ALA A 9 -4.64 10.05 2.01
C ALA A 9 -3.51 11.04 1.67
N VAL A 10 -2.26 10.70 1.99
CA VAL A 10 -1.09 11.52 1.60
C VAL A 10 -0.93 11.56 0.07
N ILE A 11 -1.14 10.43 -0.63
CA ILE A 11 -1.10 10.42 -2.10
C ILE A 11 -2.12 11.42 -2.66
N VAL A 12 -3.36 11.38 -2.18
CA VAL A 12 -4.43 12.28 -2.64
C VAL A 12 -4.11 13.74 -2.30
N GLU A 13 -3.72 14.03 -1.06
CA GLU A 13 -3.42 15.39 -0.60
C GLU A 13 -2.26 16.02 -1.39
N GLN A 14 -1.24 15.23 -1.72
CA GLN A 14 -0.05 15.70 -2.43
C GLN A 14 -0.17 15.64 -3.95
N GLY A 15 -1.28 15.14 -4.49
CA GLY A 15 -1.49 14.95 -5.93
C GLY A 15 -0.57 13.90 -6.55
N GLY A 16 -0.25 12.85 -5.81
CA GLY A 16 0.48 11.68 -6.29
C GLY A 16 -0.39 10.74 -7.13
N SER A 17 0.27 9.87 -7.91
CA SER A 17 -0.37 8.88 -8.78
C SER A 17 -0.34 7.46 -8.24
N ASP A 18 0.73 7.10 -7.52
CA ASP A 18 0.98 5.72 -7.10
C ASP A 18 1.49 5.67 -5.66
N LEU A 19 1.05 4.66 -4.90
CA LEU A 19 1.65 4.24 -3.63
C LEU A 19 2.48 2.97 -3.88
N HIS A 20 3.75 3.01 -3.50
CA HIS A 20 4.67 1.88 -3.54
C HIS A 20 5.01 1.42 -2.12
N ILE A 21 4.64 0.19 -1.79
CA ILE A 21 4.98 -0.50 -0.54
C ILE A 21 5.97 -1.62 -0.86
N GLY A 22 7.04 -1.73 -0.08
CA GLY A 22 8.01 -2.83 -0.22
C GLY A 22 8.78 -3.05 1.07
N GLU A 23 9.00 -4.32 1.41
CA GLU A 23 9.77 -4.72 2.59
C GLU A 23 11.19 -4.11 2.56
N GLY A 24 11.64 -3.58 3.71
CA GLY A 24 12.96 -2.98 3.86
C GLY A 24 13.13 -1.64 3.15
N GLN A 25 12.04 -1.05 2.65
CA GLN A 25 12.02 0.25 1.98
C GLN A 25 11.00 1.17 2.65
N PRO A 26 11.21 2.49 2.64
CA PRO A 26 10.17 3.42 3.04
C PRO A 26 8.96 3.28 2.10
N PRO A 27 7.73 3.54 2.58
CA PRO A 27 6.59 3.69 1.70
C PRO A 27 6.82 4.93 0.82
N LYS A 28 6.56 4.80 -0.49
CA LYS A 28 6.91 5.81 -1.48
C LYS A 28 5.69 6.24 -2.27
N MET A 29 5.63 7.52 -2.60
CA MET A 29 4.67 8.09 -3.53
C MET A 29 5.34 8.35 -4.86
N ARG A 30 4.64 8.12 -5.97
CA ARG A 30 4.97 8.76 -7.25
C ARG A 30 4.22 10.07 -7.40
N ARG A 31 4.93 11.16 -7.70
CA ARG A 31 4.33 12.47 -8.00
C ARG A 31 5.08 13.12 -9.15
N HIS A 32 4.35 13.50 -10.20
CA HIS A 32 4.91 14.09 -11.43
C HIS A 32 6.07 13.27 -12.05
N GLY A 33 6.02 11.94 -11.90
CA GLY A 33 7.06 11.02 -12.40
C GLY A 33 8.12 10.63 -11.38
N ASP A 34 8.36 11.48 -10.37
CA ASP A 34 9.37 11.24 -9.34
C ASP A 34 8.84 10.34 -8.21
N VAL A 35 9.68 9.41 -7.75
CA VAL A 35 9.37 8.52 -6.64
C VAL A 35 10.05 9.04 -5.37
N MET A 36 9.25 9.40 -4.36
CA MET A 36 9.72 10.01 -3.13
C MET A 36 9.15 9.30 -1.88
N PRO A 37 9.93 9.18 -0.79
CA PRO A 37 9.44 8.55 0.44
C PRO A 37 8.36 9.41 1.12
N ILE A 38 7.35 8.75 1.69
CA ILE A 38 6.32 9.40 2.53
C ILE A 38 6.82 9.54 3.97
N ARG A 39 7.54 8.53 4.48
CA ARG A 39 8.26 8.55 5.76
C ARG A 39 9.65 7.92 5.59
N ALA A 40 10.54 8.13 6.57
CA ALA A 40 11.91 7.64 6.50
C ALA A 40 12.04 6.16 6.88
N GLU A 41 11.19 5.70 7.81
CA GLU A 41 11.25 4.36 8.34
C GLU A 41 10.81 3.34 7.30
N ALA A 42 11.56 2.23 7.24
CA ALA A 42 11.26 1.13 6.34
C ALA A 42 10.00 0.37 6.77
N VAL A 43 9.24 -0.09 5.77
CA VAL A 43 8.13 -1.01 5.96
C VAL A 43 8.70 -2.40 6.28
N THR A 44 8.23 -3.01 7.36
CA THR A 44 8.59 -4.39 7.70
C THR A 44 7.73 -5.38 6.92
N ARG A 45 8.16 -6.65 6.87
CA ARG A 45 7.35 -7.71 6.25
C ARG A 45 5.94 -7.81 6.85
N ASP A 46 5.86 -7.79 8.18
CA ASP A 46 4.60 -7.90 8.91
C ASP A 46 3.71 -6.68 8.66
N GLU A 47 4.30 -5.48 8.59
CA GLU A 47 3.57 -4.25 8.28
C GLU A 47 2.99 -4.29 6.86
N ALA A 48 3.79 -4.71 5.86
CA ALA A 48 3.32 -4.86 4.49
C ALA A 48 2.20 -5.90 4.38
N ALA A 49 2.38 -7.08 4.99
CA ALA A 49 1.36 -8.12 5.00
C ALA A 49 0.07 -7.66 5.69
N SER A 50 0.18 -6.96 6.82
CA SER A 50 -0.98 -6.41 7.53
C SER A 50 -1.74 -5.40 6.66
N MET A 51 -1.05 -4.45 6.01
CA MET A 51 -1.70 -3.46 5.14
C MET A 51 -2.44 -4.12 3.97
N LEU A 52 -1.78 -5.05 3.27
CA LEU A 52 -2.31 -5.64 2.04
C LEU A 52 -3.42 -6.65 2.31
N SER A 53 -3.26 -7.51 3.33
CA SER A 53 -4.28 -8.51 3.69
C SER A 53 -5.56 -7.88 4.22
N GLU A 54 -5.45 -6.74 4.91
CA GLU A 54 -6.59 -5.99 5.43
C GLU A 54 -7.51 -5.51 4.29
N ILE A 55 -6.94 -4.89 3.25
CA ILE A 55 -7.74 -4.28 2.17
C ILE A 55 -8.21 -5.27 1.09
N CYS A 56 -7.48 -6.38 0.87
CA CYS A 56 -7.89 -7.36 -0.14
C CYS A 56 -8.89 -8.38 0.39
N GLY A 57 -8.97 -8.54 1.72
CA GLY A 57 -9.80 -9.53 2.39
C GLY A 57 -9.25 -10.96 2.31
N PRO A 58 -9.80 -11.89 3.11
CA PRO A 58 -9.20 -13.21 3.35
C PRO A 58 -9.18 -14.12 2.11
N GLN A 59 -10.21 -14.06 1.25
CA GLN A 59 -10.28 -14.89 0.04
C GLN A 59 -9.23 -14.45 -0.99
N SER A 60 -9.12 -13.15 -1.24
CA SER A 60 -8.11 -12.61 -2.16
C SER A 60 -6.69 -12.80 -1.60
N TRP A 61 -6.51 -12.66 -0.28
CA TRP A 61 -5.21 -12.91 0.35
C TRP A 61 -4.76 -14.36 0.16
N GLN A 62 -5.65 -15.32 0.36
CA GLN A 62 -5.34 -16.73 0.10
C GLN A 62 -4.94 -16.94 -1.37
N LEU A 63 -5.63 -16.28 -2.32
CA LEU A 63 -5.28 -16.36 -3.73
C LEU A 63 -3.88 -15.82 -4.01
N PHE A 64 -3.51 -14.71 -3.38
CA PHE A 64 -2.16 -14.13 -3.44
C PHE A 64 -1.11 -15.11 -2.89
N GLU A 65 -1.37 -15.74 -1.74
CA GLU A 65 -0.44 -16.72 -1.15
C GLU A 65 -0.23 -17.96 -2.05
N GLU A 66 -1.28 -18.40 -2.76
CA GLU A 66 -1.22 -19.56 -3.66
C GLU A 66 -0.55 -19.26 -5.00
N ARG A 67 -0.78 -18.06 -5.55
CA ARG A 67 -0.34 -17.70 -6.92
C ARG A 67 0.91 -16.82 -6.97
N GLY A 68 1.17 -16.08 -5.90
CA GLY A 68 2.24 -15.09 -5.81
C GLY A 68 1.86 -13.70 -6.36
N ASP A 69 0.63 -13.52 -6.90
CA ASP A 69 0.11 -12.25 -7.38
C ASP A 69 -1.39 -12.09 -7.12
N LEU A 70 -1.86 -10.84 -7.11
CA LEU A 70 -3.26 -10.47 -6.97
C LEU A 70 -3.50 -9.05 -7.48
N ASP A 71 -4.51 -8.88 -8.32
CA ASP A 71 -5.06 -7.58 -8.72
C ASP A 71 -6.50 -7.44 -8.20
N PHE A 72 -6.81 -6.31 -7.56
CA PHE A 72 -8.14 -6.00 -7.03
C PHE A 72 -8.38 -4.49 -6.96
N ALA A 73 -9.63 -4.09 -6.78
CA ALA A 73 -10.01 -2.71 -6.50
C ALA A 73 -10.37 -2.54 -5.03
N TYR A 74 -9.96 -1.42 -4.46
CA TYR A 74 -10.26 -1.01 -3.09
C TYR A 74 -10.64 0.47 -3.09
N GLU A 75 -11.60 0.84 -2.24
CA GLU A 75 -12.04 2.21 -2.02
C GLU A 75 -11.83 2.52 -0.53
N MET A 76 -11.20 3.66 -0.23
CA MET A 76 -11.04 4.12 1.15
C MET A 76 -12.41 4.41 1.77
N ASP A 77 -12.57 4.10 3.05
CA ASP A 77 -13.76 4.53 3.80
C ASP A 77 -13.86 6.07 3.79
N ALA A 78 -15.09 6.60 3.64
CA ALA A 78 -15.38 8.04 3.63
C ALA A 78 -15.29 8.70 5.02
#